data_AF-A0A815HMX8-F1
#
_entry.id   AF-A0A815HMX8-F1
#
_cell.length_a   1.000
_cell.length_b   1.000
_cell.length_c   1.000
_cell.angle_alpha   90.00
_cell.angle_beta   90.00
_cell.angle_gamma   90.00
#
_symmetry.space_group_name_H-M   'P 1'
#
loop_
_entity.id
_entity.type
_entity.pdbx_description
1 polymer ?
#
loop_
_entity_poly.entity_id
_entity_poly.type
_entity_poly.pdbx_seq_one_letter_code
_entity_poly.pdbx_strand_id
1 'polypeptide(L)'
;MQFFNLLSSRTRYVSFFNHNPLFGKARNLTIPCGILFSTSVGLVLTLIPWFNSVFKTHPVPVRFVCPAIGFGAALFLLDELRKFLVRRYPNSFLAKMAW
;
A
#
# COMPACT_ATOMS: atom_id res chain seq x y z
N MET A 1 -5.40 -2.01 -2.29
CA MET A 1 -5.13 -0.57 -2.56
C MET A 1 -4.55 0.18 -1.37
N GLN A 2 -5.27 0.35 -0.25
CA GLN A 2 -4.84 1.22 0.86
C GLN A 2 -3.49 0.84 1.48
N PHE A 3 -3.18 -0.46 1.60
CA PHE A 3 -1.90 -0.95 2.12
C PHE A 3 -0.70 -0.46 1.29
N PHE A 4 -0.84 -0.52 -0.04
CA PHE A 4 0.21 -0.09 -0.98
C PHE A 4 0.40 1.43 -0.98
N ASN A 5 -0.69 2.17 -0.81
CA ASN A 5 -0.63 3.63 -0.68
C ASN A 5 0.11 4.05 0.60
N LEU A 6 -0.15 3.38 1.72
CA LEU A 6 0.53 3.64 3.00
C LEU A 6 2.03 3.34 2.90
N LEU A 7 2.42 2.26 2.20
CA LEU A 7 3.83 1.94 1.94
C LEU A 7 4.51 2.97 1.01
N SER A 8 3.80 3.45 -0.02
CA SER A 8 4.32 4.45 -0.95
C SER A 8 4.52 5.82 -0.28
N SER A 9 3.54 6.33 0.47
CA SER A 9 3.57 7.67 1.07
C SER A 9 4.69 7.89 2.09
N ARG A 10 5.22 6.81 2.66
CA ARG A 10 6.36 6.83 3.59
C ARG A 10 7.64 7.37 2.96
N THR A 11 7.81 7.19 1.66
CA THR A 11 9.05 7.53 0.97
C THR A 11 8.75 8.52 -0.15
N ARG A 12 9.15 9.78 0.03
CA ARG A 12 8.92 10.84 -0.97
C ARG A 12 9.96 10.86 -2.09
N TYR A 13 11.22 10.55 -1.75
CA TYR A 13 12.37 10.63 -2.67
C TYR A 13 13.24 9.36 -2.65
N VAL A 14 13.40 8.73 -1.49
CA VAL A 14 14.21 7.51 -1.31
C VAL A 14 13.47 6.27 -1.81
N SER A 15 14.23 5.27 -2.30
CA SER A 15 13.65 3.97 -2.68
C SER A 15 13.12 3.23 -1.48
N PHE A 16 12.03 2.48 -1.69
CA PHE A 16 11.54 1.53 -0.70
C PHE A 16 12.61 0.49 -0.31
N PHE A 17 13.38 0.00 -1.28
CA PHE A 17 14.42 -1.02 -1.03
C PHE A 17 15.55 -0.53 -0.14
N ASN A 18 15.93 0.75 -0.23
CA ASN A 18 16.95 1.33 0.65
C ASN A 18 16.40 1.67 2.04
N HIS A 19 15.09 1.90 2.16
CA HIS A 19 14.41 2.25 3.39
C HIS A 19 13.41 1.16 3.78
N ASN A 20 13.91 -0.07 3.90
CA ASN A 20 13.08 -1.23 4.13
C ASN A 20 12.44 -1.20 5.54
N PRO A 21 11.10 -1.33 5.66
CA PRO A 21 10.42 -1.34 6.96
C PRO A 21 10.71 -2.58 7.81
N LEU A 22 11.12 -3.70 7.20
CA LEU A 22 11.28 -5.00 7.88
C LEU A 22 12.67 -5.18 8.51
N PHE A 23 13.71 -4.66 7.88
CA PHE A 23 15.11 -4.86 8.31
C PHE A 23 15.94 -3.58 8.10
N GLY A 24 16.79 -3.21 9.07
CA GLY A 24 17.77 -2.13 8.94
C GLY A 24 17.57 -0.91 9.85
N LYS A 25 18.31 0.18 9.57
CA LYS A 25 18.36 1.44 10.36
C LYS A 25 17.05 2.24 10.37
N ALA A 26 16.15 1.97 9.44
CA ALA A 26 14.86 2.66 9.27
C ALA A 26 13.66 1.77 9.58
N ARG A 27 13.83 0.83 10.52
CA ARG A 27 12.82 -0.15 10.89
C ARG A 27 11.58 0.53 11.47
N ASN A 28 10.42 0.25 10.90
CA ASN A 28 9.13 0.61 11.48
C ASN A 28 8.16 -0.56 11.37
N LEU A 29 8.15 -1.39 12.42
CA LEU A 29 7.28 -2.56 12.53
C LEU A 29 5.81 -2.20 12.74
N THR A 30 5.51 -0.96 13.13
CA THR A 30 4.12 -0.52 13.34
C THR A 30 3.33 -0.51 12.03
N ILE A 31 3.97 -0.30 10.88
CA ILE A 31 3.30 -0.30 9.57
C ILE A 31 2.82 -1.68 9.15
N PRO A 32 3.68 -2.73 9.09
CA PRO A 32 3.20 -4.06 8.77
C PRO A 32 2.20 -4.56 9.81
N CYS A 33 2.37 -4.25 11.10
CA CYS A 33 1.36 -4.55 12.12
C CYS A 33 0.02 -3.85 11.86
N GLY A 34 0.03 -2.57 11.47
CA GLY A 34 -1.17 -1.81 11.15
C GLY A 34 -1.90 -2.34 9.91
N ILE A 35 -1.16 -2.77 8.88
CA ILE A 35 -1.72 -3.42 7.70
C ILE A 35 -2.41 -4.74 8.07
N LEU A 36 -1.74 -5.57 8.90
CA LEU A 36 -2.31 -6.83 9.37
C LEU A 36 -3.57 -6.60 10.22
N PHE A 37 -3.54 -5.64 11.13
CA PHE A 37 -4.68 -5.27 11.96
C PHE A 37 -5.86 -4.75 11.13
N SER A 38 -5.61 -3.86 10.17
CA SER A 38 -6.65 -3.37 9.26
C SER A 38 -7.27 -4.50 8.42
N THR A 39 -6.44 -5.45 7.98
CA THR A 39 -6.91 -6.62 7.22
C THR A 39 -7.74 -7.55 8.09
N SER A 40 -7.32 -7.82 9.33
CA SER A 40 -8.07 -8.70 10.24
C SER A 40 -9.42 -8.10 10.61
N VAL A 41 -9.49 -6.80 10.87
CA VAL A 41 -10.76 -6.09 11.12
C VAL A 41 -11.69 -6.22 9.90
N GLY A 42 -11.19 -6.04 8.68
CA GLY A 42 -11.97 -6.23 7.46
C GLY A 42 -12.52 -7.66 7.29
N LEU A 43 -11.73 -8.68 7.65
CA LEU A 43 -12.17 -10.07 7.63
C LEU A 43 -13.24 -10.36 8.70
N VAL A 44 -13.06 -9.84 9.91
CA VAL A 44 -14.03 -9.97 11.02
C VAL A 44 -15.38 -9.38 10.63
N LEU A 45 -15.38 -8.19 10.01
CA LEU A 45 -16.61 -7.51 9.58
C LEU A 45 -17.35 -8.25 8.45
N THR A 46 -16.63 -8.95 7.57
CA THR A 46 -17.23 -9.64 6.41
C THR A 46 -17.68 -11.07 6.72
N LEU A 47 -16.99 -11.76 7.63
CA LEU A 47 -17.25 -13.15 7.98
C LEU A 47 -18.35 -13.32 9.03
N ILE A 48 -18.54 -12.33 9.91
CA ILE A 48 -19.51 -12.44 11.01
C ILE A 48 -20.91 -12.04 10.50
N PRO A 49 -21.91 -12.95 10.56
CA PRO A 49 -23.24 -12.70 10.03
C PRO A 49 -23.99 -11.58 10.75
N TRP A 50 -23.67 -11.33 12.02
CA TRP A 50 -24.23 -10.22 12.79
C TRP A 50 -23.86 -8.85 12.19
N PHE A 51 -22.59 -8.66 11.83
CA PHE A 51 -22.12 -7.43 11.19
C PHE A 51 -22.71 -7.28 9.78
N ASN A 52 -22.89 -8.38 9.05
CA ASN A 52 -23.52 -8.36 7.72
C ASN A 52 -24.96 -7.82 7.73
N SER A 53 -25.75 -8.12 8.77
CA SER A 53 -27.11 -7.59 8.89
C SER A 53 -27.16 -6.11 9.25
N VAL A 54 -26.19 -5.61 10.02
CA VAL A 54 -26.17 -4.21 10.51
C VAL A 54 -25.52 -3.28 9.48
N PHE A 55 -24.36 -3.66 8.95
CA PHE A 55 -23.58 -2.87 8.00
C PHE A 55 -23.92 -3.16 6.54
N LYS A 56 -24.87 -4.08 6.27
CA LYS A 56 -25.25 -4.53 4.92
C LYS A 56 -24.04 -5.03 4.11
N THR A 57 -23.10 -5.68 4.78
CA THR A 57 -21.94 -6.32 4.15
C THR A 57 -22.25 -7.77 3.77
N HIS A 58 -21.53 -8.30 2.79
CA HIS A 58 -21.62 -9.70 2.38
C HIS A 58 -20.23 -10.34 2.36
N PRO A 59 -20.14 -11.67 2.53
CA PRO A 59 -18.87 -12.37 2.38
C PRO A 59 -18.33 -12.16 0.96
N VAL A 60 -17.13 -11.59 0.87
CA VAL A 60 -16.49 -11.27 -0.41
C VAL A 60 -15.69 -12.49 -0.87
N PRO A 61 -16.03 -13.12 -2.02
CA PRO A 61 -15.20 -14.20 -2.53
C PRO A 61 -13.84 -13.67 -2.98
N VAL A 62 -12.80 -14.49 -2.79
CA VAL A 62 -11.39 -14.14 -3.00
C VAL A 62 -11.10 -13.57 -4.40
N ARG A 63 -11.91 -13.95 -5.40
CA ARG A 63 -11.82 -13.45 -6.78
C ARG A 63 -11.89 -11.92 -6.88
N PHE A 64 -12.63 -11.25 -6.00
CA PHE A 64 -12.72 -9.77 -6.02
C PHE A 64 -11.58 -9.10 -5.25
N VAL A 65 -10.85 -9.84 -4.41
CA VAL A 65 -9.68 -9.32 -3.67
C VAL A 65 -8.45 -9.26 -4.59
N CYS A 66 -8.32 -10.21 -5.51
CA CYS A 66 -7.16 -10.32 -6.41
C CYS A 66 -6.93 -9.04 -7.27
N PRO A 67 -7.94 -8.45 -7.93
CA PRO A 67 -7.77 -7.18 -8.64
C PRO A 67 -7.30 -6.03 -7.73
N ALA A 68 -7.84 -5.94 -6.51
CA ALA A 68 -7.47 -4.89 -5.54
C ALA A 68 -6.03 -5.01 -5.04
N ILE A 69 -5.46 -6.22 -5.06
CA ILE A 69 -4.03 -6.46 -4.82
C ILE A 69 -3.22 -6.10 -6.08
N GLY A 70 -3.65 -6.55 -7.26
CA GLY A 70 -2.96 -6.28 -8.53
C GLY A 70 -2.82 -4.79 -8.83
N PHE A 71 -3.92 -4.03 -8.76
CA PHE A 71 -3.87 -2.58 -8.93
C PHE A 71 -3.04 -1.89 -7.84
N GLY A 72 -3.02 -2.45 -6.62
CA GLY A 72 -2.23 -1.89 -5.53
C GLY A 72 -0.74 -2.06 -5.76
N ALA A 73 -0.33 -3.24 -6.24
CA ALA A 73 1.04 -3.52 -6.65
C ALA A 73 1.45 -2.64 -7.85
N ALA A 74 0.57 -2.45 -8.84
CA ALA A 74 0.81 -1.56 -9.97
C ALA A 74 1.04 -0.10 -9.51
N LEU A 75 0.20 0.40 -8.60
CA LEU A 75 0.37 1.73 -8.00
C LEU A 75 1.71 1.88 -7.27
N PHE A 76 2.08 0.86 -6.49
CA PHE A 76 3.36 0.84 -5.78
C PHE A 76 4.55 0.85 -6.74
N LEU A 77 4.50 0.06 -7.82
CA LEU A 77 5.52 0.05 -8.87
C LEU A 77 5.61 1.39 -9.60
N LEU A 78 4.48 2.01 -9.92
CA LEU A 78 4.45 3.33 -10.55
C LEU A 78 5.10 4.40 -9.68
N ASP A 79 4.85 4.38 -8.37
CA ASP A 79 5.49 5.32 -7.45
C ASP A 79 6.99 5.06 -7.31
N GLU A 80 7.42 3.80 -7.24
CA GLU A 80 8.84 3.46 -7.18
C GLU A 80 9.57 3.87 -8.48
N LEU A 81 8.93 3.66 -9.63
CA LEU A 81 9.43 4.11 -10.94
C LEU A 81 9.53 5.64 -11.00
N ARG A 82 8.52 6.37 -10.49
CA ARG A 82 8.57 7.84 -10.38
C ARG A 82 9.78 8.27 -9.54
N LYS A 83 9.97 7.69 -8.34
CA LYS A 83 11.10 8.00 -7.46
C LYS A 83 12.44 7.66 -8.10
N PHE A 84 12.50 6.62 -8.92
CA PHE A 84 13.71 6.26 -9.67
C PHE A 84 14.01 7.28 -10.78
N LEU A 85 13.02 7.68 -11.57
CA LEU A 85 13.17 8.67 -12.64
C LEU A 85 13.61 10.04 -12.11
N VAL A 86 13.04 10.50 -10.99
CA VAL A 86 13.43 11.77 -10.35
C VAL A 86 14.89 11.73 -9.90
N ARG A 87 15.36 10.59 -9.36
CA ARG A 87 16.77 10.43 -8.94
C ARG A 87 17.74 10.34 -10.11
N ARG A 88 17.33 9.74 -11.23
CA ARG A 88 18.19 9.59 -12.42
C ARG A 88 18.25 10.85 -13.26
N TYR A 89 17.16 11.62 -13.34
CA TYR A 89 17.03 12.80 -14.19
C TYR A 89 16.47 14.01 -13.42
N PRO A 90 17.27 14.64 -12.55
CA PRO A 90 16.81 15.71 -11.67
C PRO A 90 16.36 16.98 -12.41
N ASN A 91 16.85 17.23 -13.63
CA ASN A 91 16.50 18.41 -14.44
C ASN A 91 15.39 18.15 -15.49
N SER A 92 14.75 16.98 -15.47
CA SER A 92 13.70 16.64 -16.44
C SER A 92 12.36 17.34 -16.13
N PHE A 93 11.52 17.50 -17.14
CA PHE A 93 10.15 18.02 -16.98
C PHE A 93 9.33 17.15 -16.01
N LEU A 94 9.58 15.84 -16.03
CA LEU A 94 9.00 14.87 -15.10
C LEU A 94 9.40 15.13 -13.64
N ALA A 95 10.66 15.51 -13.39
CA ALA A 95 11.11 15.88 -12.05
C ALA A 95 10.45 17.18 -11.55
N LYS A 96 10.18 18.13 -12.46
CA LYS A 96 9.44 19.37 -12.14
C LYS A 96 7.96 19.15 -11.86
N MET A 97 7.32 18.17 -12.51
CA MET A 97 5.91 17.81 -12.28
C MET A 97 5.70 16.87 -11.08
N ALA A 98 6.76 16.18 -10.64
CA ALA A 98 6.68 15.19 -9.57
C ALA A 98 6.77 15.78 -8.15
N TRP A 99 6.94 17.10 -8.02
CA TRP A 99 7.05 17.81 -6.75
C TRP A 99 5.86 18.75 -6.52
#